data_AF-A0A4Y4XMN5-F1
#
_entry.id   AF-A0A4Y4XMN5-F1
#
_cell.length_a   1.000
_cell.length_b   1.000
_cell.length_c   1.000
_cell.angle_alpha   90.00
_cell.angle_beta   90.00
_cell.angle_gamma   90.00
#
_symmetry.space_group_name_H-M   'P 1'
#
loop_
_entity.id
_entity.type
_entity.pdbx_description
1 polymer ?
#
loop_
_entity_poly.entity_id
_entity_poly.type
_entity_poly.pdbx_seq_one_letter_code
_entity_poly.pdbx_strand_id
1 'polypeptide(L)'
;MILKKSGILAKKTSLFECQHCGFTSPKWLGKCVQCNAWESFIELNQAQKEVLNALKNPLPKAQKSVSIAAIEHEEVIKFSSTQSELDIVLGGGIAKGGLYLV
;
A
#
# COMPACT_ATOMS: atom_id res chain seq x y z
N MET A 1 -43.96 18.48 -10.98
CA MET A 1 -43.64 18.51 -9.54
C MET A 1 -42.19 18.03 -9.40
N ILE A 2 -41.23 18.96 -9.38
CA ILE A 2 -39.79 18.64 -9.40
C ILE A 2 -39.32 18.46 -7.95
N LEU A 3 -38.98 17.24 -7.58
CA LEU A 3 -38.38 16.92 -6.28
C LEU A 3 -36.94 17.46 -6.24
N LYS A 4 -36.73 18.61 -5.61
CA LYS A 4 -35.40 19.11 -5.26
C LYS A 4 -34.81 18.17 -4.20
N LYS A 5 -33.84 17.33 -4.58
CA LYS A 5 -32.94 16.68 -3.64
C LYS A 5 -32.09 17.78 -3.00
N SER A 6 -32.41 18.18 -1.76
CA SER A 6 -31.51 18.99 -0.93
C SER A 6 -30.22 18.22 -0.73
N GLY A 7 -29.16 18.63 -1.43
CA GLY A 7 -27.82 18.12 -1.23
C GLY A 7 -27.36 18.47 0.18
N ILE A 8 -27.09 17.46 0.99
CA ILE A 8 -26.39 17.63 2.27
C ILE A 8 -25.01 18.19 1.95
N LEU A 9 -24.71 19.38 2.45
CA LEU A 9 -23.37 19.97 2.37
C LEU A 9 -22.40 19.06 3.13
N ALA A 10 -21.57 18.31 2.41
CA ALA A 10 -20.57 17.44 3.02
C ALA A 10 -19.59 18.31 3.82
N LYS A 11 -19.59 18.16 5.15
CA LYS A 11 -18.65 18.84 6.04
C LYS A 11 -17.23 18.42 5.66
N LYS A 12 -16.33 19.39 5.44
CA LYS A 12 -14.91 19.10 5.23
C LYS A 12 -14.37 18.31 6.43
N THR A 13 -14.05 17.05 6.22
CA THR A 13 -13.40 16.19 7.21
C THR A 13 -11.89 16.29 7.02
N SER A 14 -11.19 16.78 8.05
CA SER A 14 -9.73 16.71 8.13
C SER A 14 -9.29 15.26 8.33
N LEU A 15 -8.16 14.90 7.72
CA LEU A 15 -7.52 13.60 7.86
C LEU A 15 -6.02 13.86 7.91
N PHE A 16 -5.36 13.33 8.93
CA PHE A 16 -3.93 13.50 9.17
C PHE A 16 -3.23 12.16 8.99
N GLU A 17 -2.04 12.17 8.40
CA GLU A 17 -1.20 11.00 8.18
C GLU A 17 0.16 11.18 8.83
N CYS A 18 0.66 10.15 9.52
CA CYS A 18 1.99 10.12 10.08
C CYS A 18 3.03 9.81 8.98
N GLN A 19 3.95 10.74 8.72
CA GLN A 19 4.98 10.60 7.69
C GLN A 19 6.00 9.48 7.95
N HIS A 20 6.06 8.94 9.17
CA HIS A 20 7.00 7.87 9.53
C HIS A 20 6.43 6.47 9.33
N CYS A 21 5.12 6.28 9.49
CA CYS A 21 4.52 4.94 9.51
C CYS A 21 3.19 4.82 8.76
N GLY A 22 2.67 5.90 8.18
CA GLY A 22 1.41 5.90 7.42
C GLY A 22 0.14 5.81 8.26
N PHE A 23 0.22 5.84 9.60
CA PHE A 23 -0.97 5.85 10.46
C PHE A 23 -1.83 7.09 10.18
N THR A 24 -3.14 6.90 10.01
CA THR A 24 -4.08 8.00 9.74
C THR A 24 -5.04 8.28 10.90
N SER A 25 -5.37 9.55 11.14
CA SER A 25 -6.26 10.00 12.22
C SER A 25 -7.14 11.18 11.77
N PRO A 26 -8.41 11.28 12.20
CA PRO A 26 -9.27 12.43 11.90
C PRO A 26 -8.92 13.69 12.72
N LYS A 27 -7.96 13.60 13.65
CA LYS A 27 -7.49 14.70 14.50
C LYS A 27 -5.97 14.70 14.61
N TRP A 28 -5.40 15.88 14.79
CA TRP A 28 -3.98 16.03 15.14
C TRP A 28 -3.72 15.52 16.57
N LEU A 29 -2.78 14.59 16.73
CA LEU A 29 -2.48 13.96 18.02
C LEU A 29 -1.15 14.41 18.64
N GLY A 30 -0.30 15.13 17.91
CA GLY A 30 1.05 15.52 18.35
C GLY A 30 2.05 14.36 18.36
N LYS A 31 1.73 13.24 19.02
CA LYS A 31 2.51 11.99 19.03
C LYS A 31 1.76 10.87 18.30
N CYS A 32 2.45 10.15 17.42
CA CYS A 32 1.90 8.99 16.75
C CYS A 32 1.75 7.80 17.71
N VAL A 33 0.54 7.25 17.82
CA VAL A 33 0.26 6.08 18.69
C VAL A 33 0.84 4.76 18.17
N GLN A 34 1.20 4.69 16.89
CA GLN A 34 1.72 3.48 16.26
C GLN A 34 3.25 3.39 16.30
N CYS A 35 3.96 4.50 15.99
CA CYS A 35 5.43 4.51 15.94
C CYS A 35 6.09 5.40 16.99
N ASN A 36 5.32 6.06 17.87
CA ASN A 36 5.80 6.98 18.91
C ASN A 36 6.51 8.26 18.41
N ALA A 37 6.56 8.52 17.10
CA ALA A 37 7.14 9.73 16.55
C ALA A 37 6.33 10.99 16.92
N TRP A 38 7.04 12.08 17.22
CA TRP A 38 6.47 13.39 17.51
C TRP A 38 6.45 14.25 16.25
N GLU A 39 5.50 15.18 16.17
CA GLU A 39 5.38 16.18 15.07
C GLU A 39 5.35 15.57 13.66
N SER A 40 5.04 14.28 13.59
CA SER A 40 5.11 13.49 12.37
C SER A 40 3.83 13.54 11.52
N PHE A 41 2.78 14.20 12.00
CA PHE A 41 1.51 14.27 11.29
C PHE A 41 1.49 15.38 10.24
N ILE A 42 0.90 15.10 9.09
CA ILE A 42 0.56 16.10 8.07
C ILE A 42 -0.93 16.01 7.73
N GLU A 43 -1.58 17.14 7.45
CA GLU A 43 -2.97 17.13 6.98
C GLU A 43 -3.00 16.77 5.49
N LEU A 44 -3.83 15.78 5.14
CA LEU A 44 -4.03 15.36 3.77
C LEU A 44 -4.96 16.33 3.04
N ASN A 45 -4.56 16.70 1.82
CA ASN A 45 -5.40 17.47 0.91
C ASN A 45 -6.49 16.57 0.28
N GLN A 46 -7.41 17.19 -0.47
CA GLN A 46 -8.55 16.48 -1.05
C GLN A 46 -8.12 15.40 -2.06
N ALA A 47 -7.13 15.68 -2.90
CA ALA A 47 -6.63 14.71 -3.88
C ALA A 47 -5.99 13.48 -3.20
N GLN A 48 -5.21 13.70 -2.13
CA GLN A 48 -4.63 12.62 -1.33
C GLN A 48 -5.70 11.75 -0.66
N LYS A 49 -6.78 12.37 -0.15
CA LYS A 49 -7.93 11.63 0.41
C LYS A 49 -8.64 10.78 -0.63
N GLU A 50 -8.76 11.27 -1.87
CA GLU A 50 -9.36 10.52 -2.98
C GLU A 50 -8.52 9.31 -3.38
N VAL A 51 -7.20 9.46 -3.47
CA VAL A 51 -6.27 8.35 -3.70
C VAL A 51 -6.39 7.29 -2.60
N LEU A 52 -6.38 7.70 -1.33
CA LEU A 52 -6.56 6.78 -0.19
C LEU A 52 -7.90 6.03 -0.25
N ASN A 53 -8.98 6.69 -0.67
CA ASN A 53 -10.27 6.03 -0.82
C ASN A 53 -10.32 5.07 -2.01
N ALA A 54 -9.62 5.37 -3.11
CA ALA A 54 -9.48 4.45 -4.23
C ALA A 54 -8.69 3.17 -3.84
N LEU A 55 -7.68 3.32 -2.98
CA LEU A 55 -6.88 2.21 -2.44
C LEU A 55 -7.62 1.37 -1.39
N LYS A 56 -8.71 1.87 -0.80
CA LYS A 56 -9.59 1.08 0.10
C LYS A 56 -10.45 0.07 -0.64
N ASN A 57 -10.48 0.10 -1.98
CA ASN A 57 -11.08 -0.99 -2.72
C ASN A 57 -10.41 -2.30 -2.30
N PRO A 58 -11.19 -3.36 -2.02
CA PRO A 58 -10.62 -4.61 -1.54
C PRO A 58 -9.55 -5.06 -2.51
N LEU A 59 -8.34 -5.31 -1.97
CA LEU A 59 -7.30 -5.98 -2.74
C LEU A 59 -7.91 -7.22 -3.41
N PRO A 60 -7.42 -7.61 -4.61
CA PRO A 60 -7.83 -8.88 -5.20
C PRO A 60 -7.77 -9.96 -4.13
N LYS A 61 -8.85 -10.75 -4.07
CA LYS A 61 -9.17 -11.76 -3.05
C LYS A 61 -7.88 -12.37 -2.50
N ALA A 62 -7.53 -12.02 -1.26
CA ALA A 62 -6.32 -12.53 -0.63
C ALA A 62 -6.30 -14.06 -0.76
N GLN A 63 -5.14 -14.62 -1.12
CA GLN A 63 -4.99 -16.07 -1.19
C GLN A 63 -5.37 -16.67 0.17
N LYS A 64 -6.16 -17.74 0.14
CA LYS A 64 -6.52 -18.47 1.35
C LYS A 64 -5.24 -19.04 1.96
N SER A 65 -5.12 -18.99 3.28
CA SER A 65 -4.04 -19.67 4.00
C SER A 65 -4.06 -21.17 3.67
N VAL A 66 -2.90 -21.72 3.36
CA VAL A 66 -2.68 -23.14 3.11
C VAL A 66 -1.61 -23.67 4.06
N SER A 67 -1.71 -24.96 4.40
CA SER A 67 -0.68 -25.65 5.19
C SER A 67 0.65 -25.64 4.44
N ILE A 68 1.77 -25.51 5.15
CA ILE A 68 3.10 -25.57 4.54
C ILE A 68 3.36 -26.89 3.80
N ALA A 69 2.76 -27.99 4.26
CA ALA A 69 2.86 -29.30 3.64
C ALA A 69 2.08 -29.42 2.31
N ALA A 70 1.21 -28.44 2.00
CA ALA A 70 0.42 -28.38 0.78
C ALA A 70 0.99 -27.38 -0.24
N ILE A 71 2.16 -26.78 0.02
CA ILE A 71 2.82 -25.86 -0.92
C ILE A 71 3.58 -26.69 -1.96
N GLU A 72 3.21 -26.53 -3.22
CA GLU A 72 3.92 -27.13 -4.35
C GLU A 72 5.14 -26.28 -4.75
N HIS A 73 6.21 -26.93 -5.23
CA HIS A 73 7.34 -26.22 -5.80
C HIS A 73 7.00 -25.73 -7.20
N GLU A 74 6.98 -24.41 -7.37
CA GLU A 74 6.81 -23.78 -8.67
C GLU A 74 8.17 -23.54 -9.35
N GLU A 75 8.32 -24.01 -10.58
CA GLU A 75 9.46 -23.65 -11.40
C GLU A 75 9.26 -22.24 -11.99
N VAL A 76 10.09 -21.31 -11.54
CA VAL A 76 10.08 -19.93 -12.05
C VAL A 76 11.02 -19.85 -13.24
N ILE A 77 10.51 -19.44 -14.40
CA ILE A 77 11.33 -19.18 -15.59
C ILE A 77 12.24 -17.97 -15.31
N LYS A 78 13.54 -18.22 -15.35
CA LYS A 78 14.60 -17.20 -15.23
C LYS A 78 15.38 -17.08 -16.53
N PHE A 79 15.86 -15.88 -16.83
CA PHE A 79 16.78 -15.63 -17.93
C PHE A 79 18.07 -14.99 -17.40
N SER A 80 19.21 -15.28 -18.05
CA SER A 80 20.50 -14.72 -17.63
C SER A 80 20.52 -13.21 -17.79
N SER A 81 21.13 -12.52 -16.83
CA SER A 81 21.49 -11.10 -16.92
C SER A 81 22.74 -10.85 -17.76
N THR A 82 23.37 -11.90 -18.30
CA THR A 82 24.69 -11.90 -18.96
C THR A 82 25.88 -11.55 -18.05
N GLN A 83 25.63 -11.37 -16.75
CA GLN A 83 26.65 -11.18 -15.73
C GLN A 83 26.56 -12.31 -14.70
N SER A 84 27.59 -13.15 -14.61
CA SER A 84 27.56 -14.37 -13.80
C SER A 84 27.34 -14.08 -12.31
N GLU A 85 28.05 -13.10 -11.78
CA GLU A 85 27.94 -12.74 -10.35
C GLU A 85 26.55 -12.19 -10.01
N LEU A 86 25.95 -11.44 -10.93
CA LEU A 86 24.59 -10.93 -10.75
C LEU A 86 23.58 -12.08 -10.80
N ASP A 87 23.74 -13.02 -11.73
CA ASP A 87 22.86 -14.20 -11.79
C ASP A 87 22.94 -15.03 -10.50
N ILE A 88 24.11 -15.14 -9.87
CA ILE A 88 24.28 -15.79 -8.56
C ILE A 88 23.51 -15.03 -7.48
N VAL A 89 23.66 -13.71 -7.40
CA VAL A 89 22.94 -12.86 -6.44
C VAL A 89 21.42 -12.98 -6.62
N LEU A 90 20.94 -13.09 -7.86
CA LEU A 90 19.52 -13.26 -8.19
C LEU A 90 19.02 -14.72 -8.07
N GLY A 91 19.89 -15.64 -7.64
CA GLY A 91 19.55 -17.06 -7.44
C GLY A 91 19.33 -17.83 -8.74
N GLY A 92 20.17 -17.58 -9.75
CA GLY A 92 20.12 -18.23 -11.06
C GLY A 92 19.57 -17.37 -12.20
N GLY A 93 19.56 -16.05 -12.05
CA GLY A 93 19.14 -15.09 -13.09
C GLY A 93 17.85 -14.33 -12.79
N ILE A 94 17.38 -13.58 -13.79
CA ILE A 94 16.24 -12.67 -13.68
C ILE A 94 14.93 -13.44 -13.87
N ALA A 95 14.09 -13.46 -12.83
CA ALA A 95 12.73 -13.99 -12.89
C ALA A 95 11.81 -13.08 -13.71
N LYS A 96 10.99 -13.69 -14.59
CA LYS A 96 9.98 -12.98 -15.38
C LYS A 96 8.94 -12.31 -14.48
N GLY A 97 8.73 -11.01 -14.66
CA GLY A 97 7.80 -10.22 -13.83
C GLY A 97 8.35 -9.81 -12.46
N GLY A 98 9.64 -10.06 -12.19
CA GLY A 98 10.31 -9.58 -10.99
C GLY A 98 10.55 -8.08 -11.01
N LEU A 99 10.53 -7.46 -9.83
CA LEU A 99 10.95 -6.08 -9.59
C LEU A 99 12.25 -6.11 -8.77
N TYR A 100 13.28 -5.41 -9.26
CA TYR A 100 14.59 -5.35 -8.62
C TYR A 100 14.91 -3.89 -8.32
N LEU A 101 15.26 -3.58 -7.08
CA LEU A 101 15.61 -2.24 -6.62
C LEU A 101 17.13 -2.14 -6.52
N VAL A 102 17.67 -1.02 -7.01
CA VAL A 102 19.10 -0.70 -7.02
C VAL A 102 19.33 0.61 -6.27
#